data_AF-A0A1A2Q3I5-F1
#
_entry.id   AF-A0A1A2Q3I5-F1
#
_cell.length_a   1.000
_cell.length_b   1.000
_cell.length_c   1.000
_cell.angle_alpha   90.00
_cell.angle_beta   90.00
_cell.angle_gamma   90.00
#
_symmetry.space_group_name_H-M   'P 1'
#
loop_
_entity.id
_entity.type
_entity.pdbx_description
1 polymer ?
#
loop_
_entity_poly.entity_id
_entity_poly.type
_entity_poly.pdbx_seq_one_letter_code
_entity_poly.pdbx_strand_id
1 'polypeptide(L)'
;MEDEEQEEVERIQVWVSRLQAFAESLDDLEGTTPTDFCENAINAWQNTVMSDSPPPASPAMLVIIQVMGAMTQIMKNVALDWVDTADVRDRLTRDSTQQLLNDALAVIVSDSNRWLSEGLPSADAVQGRMSAARENVQAAIGELQERDAELEQAEAEAAADPFGAVLGYRDDNHPDVGLILDKVCSFSEAEHAHYRDAHERLRKMLDRELLRHISDESDAVIDAVTRIFQDLQGDRISLMDEDAWDERRRKLRSALISFTTALQIHEDQTIRAARDAFGRKMPKEQAVLALFNDLKTTSFEYRWLGEMRDALLHGDINAFKYEFGASVHSEPTVNVYMDRRYMLGFTKESRNKPWVKRSELQQMTSDPSVLDMIKSLQPELGKLQDKLDAILYPNVTDDVATVRELIGRFEGRHGMYALQNGPGFTRRTGIPPLHRLAPRVLTFAETHQQADS
;
A
#
# COMPACT_ATOMS: atom_id res chain seq x y z
N MET A 1 20.17 41.22 -60.13
CA MET A 1 21.37 40.62 -59.49
C MET A 1 21.82 41.43 -58.28
N GLU A 2 22.44 42.61 -58.38
CA GLU A 2 22.84 43.36 -57.16
C GLU A 2 21.64 43.75 -56.26
N ASP A 3 20.53 44.24 -56.84
CA ASP A 3 19.33 44.60 -56.06
C ASP A 3 18.63 43.37 -55.42
N GLU A 4 18.59 42.23 -56.12
CA GLU A 4 17.93 40.99 -55.65
C GLU A 4 18.75 40.30 -54.54
N GLU A 5 20.08 40.33 -54.65
CA GLU A 5 20.99 39.82 -53.63
C GLU A 5 20.93 40.69 -52.37
N GLN A 6 20.85 42.02 -52.54
CA GLN A 6 20.71 42.95 -51.43
C GLN A 6 19.36 42.79 -50.70
N GLU A 7 18.26 42.58 -51.42
CA GLU A 7 16.96 42.22 -50.84
C GLU A 7 16.99 40.86 -50.09
N GLU A 8 17.80 39.89 -50.51
CA GLU A 8 17.98 38.62 -49.78
C GLU A 8 18.83 38.79 -48.52
N VAL A 9 19.89 39.60 -48.56
CA VAL A 9 20.70 39.95 -47.39
C VAL A 9 19.85 40.63 -46.32
N GLU A 10 19.02 41.61 -46.70
CA GLU A 10 18.10 42.28 -45.78
C GLU A 10 17.09 41.30 -45.15
N ARG A 11 16.52 40.39 -45.95
CA ARG A 11 15.60 39.36 -45.45
C ARG A 11 16.26 38.40 -44.46
N ILE A 12 17.48 37.95 -44.74
CA ILE A 12 18.23 37.09 -43.82
C ILE A 12 18.54 37.85 -42.53
N GLN A 13 18.96 39.10 -42.62
CA GLN A 13 19.25 39.93 -41.44
C GLN A 13 18.02 40.08 -40.53
N VAL A 14 16.82 40.27 -41.11
CA VAL A 14 15.55 40.29 -40.36
C VAL A 14 15.30 38.95 -39.67
N TRP A 15 15.46 37.83 -40.38
CA TRP A 15 15.22 36.50 -39.84
C TRP A 15 16.23 36.07 -38.78
N VAL A 16 17.51 36.46 -38.92
CA VAL A 16 18.53 36.28 -37.90
C VAL A 16 18.19 37.08 -36.65
N SER A 17 17.75 38.33 -36.81
CA SER A 17 17.33 39.16 -35.67
C SER A 17 16.11 38.57 -34.95
N ARG A 18 15.14 38.03 -35.69
CA ARG A 18 13.98 37.30 -35.11
C ARG A 18 14.40 36.04 -34.38
N LEU A 19 15.34 35.27 -34.93
CA LEU A 19 15.89 34.08 -34.29
C LEU A 19 16.64 34.42 -33.00
N GLN A 20 17.43 35.49 -33.00
CA GLN A 20 18.12 35.97 -31.79
C GLN A 20 17.12 36.40 -30.72
N ALA A 21 16.11 37.20 -31.08
CA ALA A 21 15.05 37.59 -30.15
C ALA A 21 14.27 36.38 -29.61
N PHE A 22 14.01 35.38 -30.46
CA PHE A 22 13.39 34.13 -30.03
C PHE A 22 14.27 33.38 -29.03
N ALA A 23 15.57 33.22 -29.31
CA ALA A 23 16.51 32.57 -28.40
C ALA A 23 16.61 33.29 -27.05
N GLU A 24 16.63 34.63 -27.05
CA GLU A 24 16.62 35.45 -25.82
C GLU A 24 15.31 35.29 -25.02
N SER A 25 14.19 35.05 -25.70
CA SER A 25 12.88 34.88 -25.05
C SER A 25 12.65 33.48 -24.44
N LEU A 26 13.55 32.51 -24.67
CA LEU A 26 13.36 31.14 -24.19
C LEU A 26 13.28 31.05 -22.65
N ASP A 27 13.97 31.94 -21.95
CA ASP A 27 13.91 32.02 -20.48
C ASP A 27 12.51 32.38 -19.97
N ASP A 28 11.78 33.21 -20.72
CA ASP A 28 10.46 33.72 -20.37
C ASP A 28 9.32 32.77 -20.79
N LEU A 29 9.62 31.68 -21.51
CA LEU A 29 8.61 30.69 -21.90
C LEU A 29 8.13 29.88 -20.70
N GLU A 30 6.80 29.80 -20.57
CA GLU A 30 6.13 28.94 -19.60
C GLU A 30 6.40 27.45 -19.88
N GLY A 31 6.26 26.61 -18.85
CA GLY A 31 6.46 25.16 -18.93
C GLY A 31 7.41 24.68 -17.84
N THR A 32 6.91 23.85 -16.93
CA THR A 32 7.71 23.33 -15.80
C THR A 32 8.38 22.00 -16.13
N THR A 33 7.94 21.32 -17.20
CA THR A 33 8.53 20.08 -17.68
C THR A 33 9.29 20.30 -19.00
N PRO A 34 10.26 19.43 -19.34
CA PRO A 34 10.92 19.43 -20.65
C PRO A 34 9.93 19.42 -21.83
N THR A 35 8.88 18.61 -21.74
CA THR A 35 7.86 18.45 -22.77
C THR A 35 7.07 19.74 -22.97
N ASP A 36 6.55 20.31 -21.89
CA ASP A 36 5.78 21.57 -21.95
C ASP A 36 6.64 22.70 -22.54
N PHE A 37 7.90 22.78 -22.13
CA PHE A 37 8.84 23.76 -22.67
C PHE A 37 9.05 23.58 -24.18
N CYS A 38 9.28 22.36 -24.65
CA CYS A 38 9.44 22.08 -26.09
C CYS A 38 8.19 22.43 -26.89
N GLU A 39 6.99 22.08 -26.40
CA GLU A 39 5.72 22.43 -27.06
C GLU A 39 5.53 23.95 -27.15
N ASN A 40 5.79 24.67 -26.05
CA ASN A 40 5.69 26.12 -26.00
C ASN A 40 6.72 26.82 -26.90
N ALA A 41 7.96 26.32 -26.96
CA ALA A 41 8.98 26.82 -27.87
C ALA A 41 8.60 26.62 -29.34
N ILE A 42 8.08 25.44 -29.71
CA ILE A 42 7.59 25.15 -31.05
C ILE A 42 6.44 26.09 -31.41
N ASN A 43 5.46 26.25 -30.53
CA ASN A 43 4.31 27.13 -30.75
C ASN A 43 4.74 28.60 -30.90
N ALA A 44 5.63 29.09 -30.05
CA ALA A 44 6.15 30.45 -30.11
C ALA A 44 6.87 30.71 -31.44
N TRP A 45 7.74 29.80 -31.87
CA TRP A 45 8.43 29.92 -33.15
C TRP A 45 7.47 29.85 -34.35
N GLN A 46 6.51 28.93 -34.33
CA GLN A 46 5.50 28.81 -35.38
C GLN A 46 4.69 30.11 -35.54
N ASN A 47 4.32 30.76 -34.43
CA ASN A 47 3.62 32.05 -34.46
C ASN A 47 4.47 33.16 -35.10
N THR A 48 5.79 33.17 -34.84
CA THR A 48 6.74 34.08 -35.50
C THR A 48 6.81 33.81 -37.02
N VAL A 49 6.82 32.53 -37.42
CA VAL A 49 6.88 32.10 -38.83
C VAL A 49 5.60 32.45 -39.60
N MET A 50 4.43 32.20 -39.02
CA MET A 50 3.15 32.43 -39.68
C MET A 50 2.86 33.91 -39.96
N SER A 51 3.51 34.82 -39.26
CA SER A 51 3.26 36.27 -39.39
C SER A 51 3.87 36.89 -40.65
N ASP A 52 4.94 36.31 -41.22
CA ASP A 52 5.69 36.93 -42.34
C ASP A 52 6.64 35.95 -43.04
N SER A 53 6.10 34.89 -43.66
CA SER A 53 6.89 33.78 -44.22
C SER A 53 7.71 34.17 -45.48
N PRO A 54 9.01 33.87 -45.54
CA PRO A 54 9.86 34.19 -46.69
C PRO A 54 9.61 33.25 -47.88
N PRO A 55 10.14 33.56 -49.08
CA PRO A 55 9.99 32.70 -50.26
C PRO A 55 10.52 31.27 -50.04
N PRO A 56 9.84 30.21 -50.54
CA PRO A 56 10.08 28.81 -50.18
C PRO A 56 11.48 28.24 -50.47
N ALA A 57 12.28 28.87 -51.32
CA ALA A 57 13.63 28.43 -51.72
C ALA A 57 14.71 29.45 -51.35
N SER A 58 14.39 30.41 -50.47
CA SER A 58 15.33 31.44 -50.02
C SER A 58 16.20 30.97 -48.86
N PRO A 59 17.41 31.54 -48.66
CA PRO A 59 18.22 31.26 -47.47
C PRO A 59 17.51 31.61 -46.16
N ALA A 60 16.60 32.60 -46.16
CA ALA A 60 15.77 32.94 -45.01
C ALA A 60 14.79 31.80 -44.62
N MET A 61 14.20 31.12 -45.62
CA MET A 61 13.36 29.95 -45.36
C MET A 61 14.19 28.76 -44.84
N LEU A 62 15.45 28.64 -45.24
CA LEU A 62 16.35 27.62 -44.71
C LEU A 62 16.59 27.81 -43.20
N VAL A 63 16.76 29.05 -42.70
CA VAL A 63 16.86 29.33 -41.26
C VAL A 63 15.65 28.77 -40.51
N ILE A 64 14.44 29.02 -41.01
CA ILE A 64 13.19 28.54 -40.41
C ILE A 64 13.15 27.00 -40.33
N ILE A 65 13.49 26.32 -41.43
CA ILE A 65 13.48 24.85 -41.49
C ILE A 65 14.55 24.26 -40.57
N GLN A 66 15.73 24.88 -40.46
CA GLN A 66 16.78 24.41 -39.56
C GLN A 66 16.39 24.55 -38.09
N VAL A 67 15.73 25.65 -37.72
CA VAL A 67 15.22 25.87 -36.36
C VAL A 67 14.13 24.85 -36.02
N MET A 68 13.19 24.60 -36.95
CA MET A 68 12.20 23.52 -36.79
C MET A 68 12.86 22.15 -36.64
N GLY A 69 13.88 21.85 -37.44
CA GLY A 69 14.64 20.61 -37.35
C GLY A 69 15.34 20.43 -36.00
N ALA A 70 15.97 21.49 -35.48
CA ALA A 70 16.60 21.48 -34.16
C ALA A 70 15.57 21.21 -33.04
N MET A 71 14.43 21.92 -33.06
CA MET A 71 13.36 21.70 -32.09
C MET A 71 12.78 20.29 -32.16
N THR A 72 12.57 19.72 -33.36
CA THR A 72 12.10 18.34 -33.51
C THR A 72 13.09 17.33 -32.93
N GLN A 73 14.41 17.52 -33.11
CA GLN A 73 15.42 16.62 -32.53
C GLN A 73 15.45 16.70 -31.00
N ILE A 74 15.31 17.90 -30.43
CA ILE A 74 15.29 18.07 -28.97
C ILE A 74 14.01 17.47 -28.38
N MET A 75 12.85 17.71 -29.01
CA MET A 75 11.59 17.08 -28.61
C MET A 75 11.67 15.56 -28.67
N LYS A 76 12.31 14.99 -29.70
CA LYS A 76 12.60 13.56 -29.78
C LYS A 76 13.43 13.09 -28.59
N ASN A 77 14.52 13.79 -28.27
CA ASN A 77 15.40 13.42 -27.16
C ASN A 77 14.65 13.44 -25.82
N VAL A 78 13.80 14.45 -25.60
CA VAL A 78 12.94 14.55 -24.42
C VAL A 78 11.96 13.37 -24.34
N ALA A 79 11.29 13.05 -25.45
CA ALA A 79 10.34 11.94 -25.49
C ALA A 79 11.02 10.59 -25.23
N LEU A 80 12.20 10.36 -25.80
CA LEU A 80 12.96 9.12 -25.60
C LEU A 80 13.55 9.04 -24.19
N ASP A 81 14.06 10.14 -23.64
CA ASP A 81 14.63 10.19 -22.29
C ASP A 81 13.60 9.79 -21.22
N TRP A 82 12.35 10.25 -21.34
CA TRP A 82 11.30 9.87 -20.40
C TRP A 82 11.05 8.35 -20.34
N VAL A 83 11.19 7.68 -21.49
CA VAL A 83 10.98 6.24 -21.65
C VAL A 83 12.22 5.43 -21.26
N ASP A 84 13.41 5.91 -21.65
CA ASP A 84 14.65 5.14 -21.62
C ASP A 84 15.46 5.35 -20.33
N THR A 85 15.28 6.50 -19.68
CA THR A 85 15.99 6.85 -18.46
C THR A 85 15.18 6.39 -17.25
N ALA A 86 15.64 5.26 -16.67
CA ALA A 86 14.98 4.57 -15.57
C ALA A 86 14.93 5.40 -14.28
N ASP A 87 16.01 6.12 -13.95
CA ASP A 87 16.06 7.01 -12.79
C ASP A 87 15.56 8.41 -13.16
N VAL A 88 14.51 8.86 -12.48
CA VAL A 88 13.92 10.19 -12.70
C VAL A 88 14.93 11.32 -12.44
N ARG A 89 15.97 11.07 -11.63
CA ARG A 89 17.02 12.06 -11.33
C ARG A 89 17.99 12.28 -12.48
N ASP A 90 18.13 11.30 -13.36
CA ASP A 90 19.02 11.36 -14.52
C ASP A 90 18.32 11.89 -15.78
N ARG A 91 16.99 12.06 -15.71
CA ARG A 91 16.18 12.58 -16.82
C ARG A 91 16.51 14.03 -17.13
N LEU A 92 16.27 14.41 -18.38
CA LEU A 92 16.32 15.79 -18.83
C LEU A 92 15.40 16.66 -17.98
N THR A 93 15.92 17.79 -17.55
CA THR A 93 15.16 18.84 -16.88
C THR A 93 14.76 19.91 -17.89
N ARG A 94 13.84 20.80 -17.49
CA ARG A 94 13.52 21.98 -18.29
C ARG A 94 14.78 22.78 -18.62
N ASP A 95 15.64 23.01 -17.63
CA ASP A 95 16.86 23.79 -17.80
C ASP A 95 17.88 23.12 -18.73
N SER A 96 18.10 21.80 -18.60
CA SER A 96 18.99 21.08 -19.52
C SER A 96 18.43 21.05 -20.95
N THR A 97 17.10 20.93 -21.09
CA THR A 97 16.43 20.94 -22.39
C THR A 97 16.51 22.30 -23.06
N GLN A 98 16.32 23.38 -22.30
CA GLN A 98 16.51 24.74 -22.79
C GLN A 98 17.96 24.97 -23.19
N GLN A 99 18.94 24.51 -22.40
CA GLN A 99 20.35 24.65 -22.76
C GLN A 99 20.65 23.95 -24.10
N LEU A 100 20.14 22.74 -24.31
CA LEU A 100 20.28 22.03 -25.59
C LEU A 100 19.67 22.82 -26.75
N LEU A 101 18.52 23.47 -26.54
CA LEU A 101 17.90 24.33 -27.55
C LEU A 101 18.75 25.57 -27.83
N ASN A 102 19.19 26.28 -26.79
CA ASN A 102 20.07 27.43 -26.91
C ASN A 102 21.34 27.12 -27.71
N ASP A 103 22.00 26.00 -27.38
CA ASP A 103 23.21 25.56 -28.09
C ASP A 103 22.93 25.29 -29.57
N ALA A 104 21.80 24.63 -29.88
CA ALA A 104 21.40 24.36 -31.25
C ALA A 104 21.05 25.65 -32.04
N LEU A 105 20.32 26.59 -31.42
CA LEU A 105 19.99 27.87 -32.05
C LEU A 105 21.24 28.74 -32.25
N ALA A 106 22.19 28.73 -31.31
CA ALA A 106 23.45 29.46 -31.41
C ALA A 106 24.28 29.02 -32.64
N VAL A 107 24.29 27.72 -32.95
CA VAL A 107 24.92 27.19 -34.17
C VAL A 107 24.25 27.76 -35.42
N ILE A 108 22.91 27.80 -35.47
CA ILE A 108 22.16 28.34 -36.62
C ILE A 108 22.41 29.85 -36.78
N VAL A 109 22.42 30.60 -35.68
CA VAL A 109 22.74 32.05 -35.66
C VAL A 109 24.17 32.30 -36.15
N SER A 110 25.14 31.51 -35.68
CA SER A 110 26.54 31.61 -36.12
C SER A 110 26.68 31.34 -37.61
N ASP A 111 26.04 30.28 -38.11
CA ASP A 111 26.03 29.94 -39.54
C ASP A 111 25.40 31.06 -40.39
N SER A 112 24.31 31.65 -39.91
CA SER A 112 23.61 32.72 -40.63
C SER A 112 24.40 34.04 -40.64
N ASN A 113 25.05 34.39 -39.53
CA ASN A 113 25.95 35.55 -39.47
C ASN A 113 27.19 35.38 -40.35
N ARG A 114 27.67 34.15 -40.51
CA ARG A 114 28.72 33.84 -41.47
C ARG A 114 28.26 34.12 -42.91
N TRP A 115 27.04 33.75 -43.29
CA TRP A 115 26.50 34.09 -44.61
C TRP A 115 26.43 35.61 -44.85
N LEU A 116 26.08 36.39 -43.82
CA LEU A 116 26.03 37.85 -43.91
C LEU A 116 27.42 38.51 -44.05
N SER A 117 28.50 37.83 -43.64
CA SER A 117 29.87 38.37 -43.66
C SER A 117 30.76 37.82 -44.77
N GLU A 118 30.56 36.55 -45.14
CA GLU A 118 31.37 35.83 -46.13
C GLU A 118 30.65 35.66 -47.49
N GLY A 119 29.35 35.93 -47.56
CA GLY A 119 28.52 35.82 -48.75
C GLY A 119 27.41 34.78 -48.64
N LEU A 120 26.33 34.97 -49.40
CA LEU A 120 25.15 34.11 -49.35
C LEU A 120 25.45 32.71 -49.90
N PRO A 121 24.81 31.65 -49.35
CA PRO A 121 24.92 30.30 -49.90
C PRO A 121 24.30 30.23 -51.29
N SER A 122 24.88 29.41 -52.17
CA SER A 122 24.30 29.18 -53.51
C SER A 122 22.93 28.51 -53.42
N ALA A 123 22.08 28.68 -54.45
CA ALA A 123 20.75 28.07 -54.52
C ALA A 123 20.80 26.53 -54.35
N ASP A 124 21.81 25.87 -54.94
CA ASP A 124 22.02 24.42 -54.79
C ASP A 124 22.36 24.04 -53.34
N ALA A 125 23.17 24.86 -52.65
CA ALA A 125 23.52 24.65 -51.25
C ALA A 125 22.31 24.87 -50.32
N VAL A 126 21.47 25.87 -50.61
CA VAL A 126 20.22 26.13 -49.89
C VAL A 126 19.28 24.94 -50.06
N GLN A 127 19.03 24.51 -51.30
CA GLN A 127 18.15 23.38 -51.59
C GLN A 127 18.66 22.08 -50.94
N GLY A 128 19.96 21.80 -51.03
CA GLY A 128 20.57 20.63 -50.40
C GLY A 128 20.41 20.62 -48.87
N ARG A 129 20.66 21.76 -48.21
CA ARG A 129 20.49 21.89 -46.76
C ARG A 129 19.02 21.82 -46.33
N MET A 130 18.09 22.36 -47.12
CA MET A 130 16.65 22.25 -46.86
C MET A 130 16.16 20.81 -46.96
N SER A 131 16.60 20.06 -47.98
CA SER A 131 16.29 18.64 -48.12
C SER A 131 16.83 17.83 -46.94
N ALA A 132 18.09 18.03 -46.56
CA ALA A 132 18.70 17.35 -45.42
C ALA A 132 17.97 17.66 -44.10
N ALA A 133 17.56 18.91 -43.88
CA ALA A 133 16.81 19.28 -42.68
C ALA A 133 15.42 18.64 -42.64
N ARG A 134 14.72 18.55 -43.79
CA ARG A 134 13.43 17.85 -43.89
C ARG A 134 13.59 16.34 -43.68
N GLU A 135 14.63 15.73 -44.25
CA GLU A 135 14.96 14.32 -44.04
C GLU A 135 15.23 14.04 -42.56
N ASN A 136 15.97 14.91 -41.86
CA ASN A 136 16.22 14.77 -40.42
C ASN A 136 14.94 14.87 -39.59
N VAL A 137 14.01 15.77 -39.95
CA VAL A 137 12.70 15.87 -39.29
C VAL A 137 11.89 14.59 -39.54
N GLN A 138 11.83 14.13 -40.79
CA GLN A 138 11.09 12.92 -41.15
C GLN A 138 11.67 11.68 -40.45
N ALA A 139 12.99 11.57 -40.35
CA ALA A 139 13.68 10.50 -39.64
C ALA A 139 13.35 10.53 -38.14
N ALA A 140 13.41 11.71 -37.49
CA ALA A 140 13.05 11.84 -36.07
C ALA A 140 11.59 11.45 -35.79
N ILE A 141 10.66 11.85 -36.66
CA ILE A 141 9.25 11.45 -36.54
C ILE A 141 9.11 9.93 -36.73
N GLY A 142 9.82 9.35 -37.71
CA GLY A 142 9.82 7.90 -37.94
C GLY A 142 10.34 7.11 -36.75
N GLU A 143 11.45 7.54 -36.14
CA GLU A 143 12.02 6.92 -34.93
C GLU A 143 11.03 6.97 -33.74
N LEU A 144 10.34 8.10 -33.54
CA LEU A 144 9.32 8.20 -32.49
C LEU A 144 8.14 7.26 -32.74
N GLN A 145 7.67 7.15 -33.98
CA GLN A 145 6.58 6.24 -34.36
C GLN A 145 6.97 4.77 -34.18
N GLU A 146 8.18 4.39 -34.57
CA GLU A 146 8.71 3.05 -34.35
C GLU A 146 8.77 2.74 -32.85
N ARG A 147 9.31 3.67 -32.06
CA ARG A 147 9.40 3.53 -30.61
C ARG A 147 8.02 3.42 -29.95
N ASP A 148 7.05 4.23 -30.35
CA ASP A 148 5.69 4.15 -29.82
C ASP A 148 5.04 2.81 -30.16
N ALA A 149 5.27 2.27 -31.36
CA ALA A 149 4.79 0.95 -31.75
C ALA A 149 5.43 -0.18 -30.92
N GLU A 150 6.74 -0.10 -30.63
CA GLU A 150 7.42 -1.04 -29.72
C GLU A 150 6.78 -1.01 -28.31
N LEU A 151 6.51 0.19 -27.80
CA LEU A 151 5.89 0.36 -26.48
C LEU A 151 4.46 -0.17 -26.46
N GLU A 152 3.66 0.10 -27.49
CA GLU A 152 2.31 -0.45 -27.62
C GLU A 152 2.31 -1.98 -27.72
N GLN A 153 3.26 -2.55 -28.46
CA GLN A 153 3.41 -4.00 -28.52
C GLN A 153 3.76 -4.57 -27.14
N ALA A 154 4.68 -3.97 -26.41
CA ALA A 154 5.04 -4.41 -25.05
C ALA A 154 3.85 -4.32 -24.09
N GLU A 155 3.03 -3.27 -24.16
CA GLU A 155 1.78 -3.17 -23.39
C GLU A 155 0.78 -4.28 -23.78
N ALA A 156 0.65 -4.59 -25.06
CA ALA A 156 -0.24 -5.65 -25.53
C ALA A 156 0.21 -7.04 -25.06
N GLU A 157 1.52 -7.32 -25.09
CA GLU A 157 2.12 -8.53 -24.56
C GLU A 157 1.91 -8.65 -23.04
N ALA A 158 2.12 -7.57 -22.29
CA ALA A 158 1.87 -7.53 -20.85
C ALA A 158 0.37 -7.69 -20.51
N ALA A 159 -0.51 -7.15 -21.33
CA ALA A 159 -1.97 -7.33 -21.19
C ALA A 159 -2.42 -8.77 -21.47
N ALA A 160 -1.71 -9.49 -22.33
CA ALA A 160 -1.95 -10.91 -22.59
C ALA A 160 -1.43 -11.83 -21.47
N ASP A 161 -0.52 -11.35 -20.63
CA ASP A 161 0.05 -12.09 -19.50
C ASP A 161 -0.05 -11.32 -18.14
N PRO A 162 -1.28 -11.05 -17.66
CA PRO A 162 -1.51 -10.18 -16.50
C PRO A 162 -1.35 -10.90 -15.15
N PHE A 163 -1.20 -12.22 -15.13
CA PHE A 163 -1.16 -13.02 -13.90
C PHE A 163 0.10 -13.85 -13.80
N GLY A 164 0.62 -13.99 -12.58
CA GLY A 164 1.83 -14.77 -12.33
C GLY A 164 2.36 -14.62 -10.92
N ALA A 165 3.40 -15.39 -10.61
CA ALA A 165 4.16 -15.22 -9.38
C ALA A 165 5.29 -14.21 -9.60
N VAL A 166 5.47 -13.30 -8.64
CA VAL A 166 6.47 -12.24 -8.66
C VAL A 166 7.36 -12.35 -7.43
N LEU A 167 8.66 -12.44 -7.64
CA LEU A 167 9.68 -12.44 -6.60
C LEU A 167 10.31 -11.05 -6.50
N GLY A 168 10.25 -10.47 -5.31
CA GLY A 168 11.00 -9.27 -4.95
C GLY A 168 12.26 -9.61 -4.17
N TYR A 169 13.44 -9.21 -4.65
CA TYR A 169 14.71 -9.42 -3.96
C TYR A 169 15.65 -8.23 -4.14
N ARG A 170 16.72 -8.20 -3.35
CA ARG A 170 17.82 -7.25 -3.53
C ARG A 170 19.02 -8.02 -4.08
N ASP A 171 19.74 -7.41 -5.01
CA ASP A 171 21.00 -7.98 -5.48
C ASP A 171 22.13 -7.52 -4.55
N ASP A 172 22.72 -8.48 -3.83
CA ASP A 172 23.82 -8.21 -2.92
C ASP A 172 25.09 -7.71 -3.64
N ASN A 173 25.21 -7.95 -4.96
CA ASN A 173 26.34 -7.47 -5.77
C ASN A 173 26.13 -6.03 -6.28
N HIS A 174 24.89 -5.54 -6.26
CA HIS A 174 24.51 -4.21 -6.74
C HIS A 174 23.61 -3.53 -5.70
N PRO A 175 24.16 -3.13 -4.53
CA PRO A 175 23.38 -2.58 -3.41
C PRO A 175 22.73 -1.21 -3.73
N ASP A 176 23.22 -0.55 -4.77
CA ASP A 176 22.70 0.66 -5.38
C ASP A 176 21.43 0.42 -6.22
N VAL A 177 21.19 -0.82 -6.66
CA VAL A 177 19.92 -1.24 -7.26
C VAL A 177 18.94 -1.52 -6.13
N GLY A 178 17.75 -0.91 -6.22
CA GLY A 178 16.69 -1.06 -5.24
C GLY A 178 16.08 -2.47 -5.19
N LEU A 179 14.80 -2.56 -4.82
CA LEU A 179 14.07 -3.83 -4.89
C LEU A 179 13.88 -4.23 -6.37
N ILE A 180 14.45 -5.38 -6.76
CA ILE A 180 14.25 -6.00 -8.07
C ILE A 180 12.98 -6.85 -7.99
N LEU A 181 12.09 -6.72 -8.97
CA LEU A 181 10.88 -7.51 -9.09
C LEU A 181 10.95 -8.36 -10.36
N ASP A 182 10.98 -9.68 -10.19
CA ASP A 182 10.99 -10.63 -11.31
C ASP A 182 9.68 -11.41 -11.34
N LYS A 183 9.03 -11.45 -12.50
CA LYS A 183 7.97 -12.43 -12.74
C LYS A 183 8.63 -13.80 -12.95
N VAL A 184 8.44 -14.71 -11.99
CA VAL A 184 9.08 -16.04 -12.02
C VAL A 184 8.28 -17.05 -12.81
N CYS A 185 6.95 -16.88 -12.90
CA CYS A 185 6.11 -17.67 -13.78
C CYS A 185 4.78 -16.97 -14.08
N SER A 186 4.14 -17.38 -15.17
CA SER A 186 2.85 -16.89 -15.62
C SER A 186 1.73 -17.84 -15.23
N PHE A 187 0.55 -17.29 -14.97
CA PHE A 187 -0.64 -18.04 -14.58
C PHE A 187 -1.80 -17.76 -15.53
N SER A 188 -2.66 -18.76 -15.72
CA SER A 188 -4.02 -18.50 -16.17
C SER A 188 -4.82 -17.75 -15.09
N GLU A 189 -5.92 -17.10 -15.49
CA GLU A 189 -6.83 -16.45 -14.54
C GLU A 189 -7.37 -17.43 -13.48
N ALA A 190 -7.65 -18.68 -13.90
CA ALA A 190 -8.15 -19.72 -13.01
C ALA A 190 -7.09 -20.15 -11.98
N GLU A 191 -5.83 -20.33 -12.38
CA GLU A 191 -4.72 -20.64 -11.46
C GLU A 191 -4.47 -19.47 -10.49
N HIS A 192 -4.49 -18.24 -11.00
CA HIS A 192 -4.34 -17.06 -10.17
C HIS A 192 -5.43 -16.98 -9.09
N ALA A 193 -6.70 -17.15 -9.49
CA ALA A 193 -7.82 -17.16 -8.56
C ALA A 193 -7.70 -18.31 -7.55
N HIS A 194 -7.30 -19.50 -8.01
CA HIS A 194 -7.10 -20.66 -7.15
C HIS A 194 -6.07 -20.40 -6.04
N TYR A 195 -4.87 -19.89 -6.40
CA TYR A 195 -3.82 -19.56 -5.44
C TYR A 195 -4.19 -18.39 -4.52
N ARG A 196 -4.70 -17.31 -5.10
CA ARG A 196 -5.09 -16.11 -4.36
C ARG A 196 -6.17 -16.44 -3.33
N ASP A 197 -7.19 -17.17 -3.72
CA ASP A 197 -8.33 -17.43 -2.85
C ASP A 197 -7.95 -18.42 -1.73
N ALA A 198 -7.08 -19.41 -2.01
CA ALA A 198 -6.54 -20.30 -0.97
C ALA A 198 -5.66 -19.55 0.03
N HIS A 199 -4.74 -18.69 -0.46
CA HIS A 199 -3.93 -17.84 0.41
C HIS A 199 -4.79 -16.92 1.28
N GLU A 200 -5.81 -16.28 0.69
CA GLU A 200 -6.70 -15.37 1.42
C GLU A 200 -7.56 -16.10 2.46
N ARG A 201 -8.01 -17.33 2.19
CA ARG A 201 -8.71 -18.17 3.19
C ARG A 201 -7.79 -18.53 4.35
N LEU A 202 -6.56 -18.98 4.08
CA LEU A 202 -5.59 -19.26 5.15
C LEU A 202 -5.21 -17.99 5.91
N ARG A 203 -5.07 -16.85 5.21
CA ARG A 203 -4.79 -15.57 5.84
C ARG A 203 -5.90 -15.20 6.82
N LYS A 204 -7.17 -15.28 6.41
CA LYS A 204 -8.33 -15.02 7.29
C LYS A 204 -8.41 -15.99 8.47
N MET A 205 -8.07 -17.27 8.26
CA MET A 205 -8.00 -18.25 9.34
C MET A 205 -6.88 -17.95 10.34
N LEU A 206 -5.69 -17.63 9.84
CA LEU A 206 -4.51 -17.33 10.65
C LEU A 206 -4.57 -15.96 11.32
N ASP A 207 -5.35 -15.05 10.75
CA ASP A 207 -5.81 -13.83 11.39
C ASP A 207 -6.81 -14.17 12.52
N ARG A 208 -6.31 -14.96 13.49
CA ARG A 208 -6.82 -15.16 14.85
C ARG A 208 -6.78 -13.85 15.66
N GLU A 209 -6.91 -12.71 14.99
CA GLU A 209 -6.84 -11.37 15.56
C GLU A 209 -7.79 -11.25 16.72
N LEU A 210 -8.94 -11.92 16.69
CA LEU A 210 -9.91 -11.88 17.78
C LEU A 210 -9.45 -12.65 19.03
N LEU A 211 -8.93 -13.87 18.89
CA LEU A 211 -8.40 -14.62 20.05
C LEU A 211 -7.11 -13.99 20.58
N ARG A 212 -6.26 -13.48 19.68
CA ARG A 212 -5.07 -12.70 20.04
C ARG A 212 -5.45 -11.42 20.76
N HIS A 213 -6.45 -10.68 20.28
CA HIS A 213 -6.96 -9.48 20.94
C HIS A 213 -7.46 -9.79 22.36
N ILE A 214 -8.18 -10.89 22.58
CA ILE A 214 -8.56 -11.31 23.94
C ILE A 214 -7.31 -11.55 24.82
N SER A 215 -6.27 -12.15 24.25
CA SER A 215 -5.01 -12.40 24.96
C SER A 215 -4.27 -11.09 25.29
N ASP A 216 -4.16 -10.18 24.32
CA ASP A 216 -3.55 -8.86 24.50
C ASP A 216 -4.31 -8.04 25.58
N GLU A 217 -5.64 -8.08 25.58
CA GLU A 217 -6.46 -7.40 26.60
C GLU A 217 -6.38 -8.11 27.97
N SER A 218 -6.20 -9.43 28.00
CA SER A 218 -5.91 -10.17 29.24
C SER A 218 -4.56 -9.72 29.83
N ASP A 219 -3.54 -9.57 28.99
CA ASP A 219 -2.23 -9.07 29.40
C ASP A 219 -2.33 -7.63 29.91
N ALA A 220 -3.17 -6.79 29.29
CA ALA A 220 -3.43 -5.42 29.76
C ALA A 220 -4.05 -5.39 31.18
N VAL A 221 -4.92 -6.35 31.52
CA VAL A 221 -5.46 -6.50 32.89
C VAL A 221 -4.35 -6.92 33.86
N ILE A 222 -3.52 -7.89 33.47
CA ILE A 222 -2.39 -8.37 34.29
C ILE A 222 -1.38 -7.25 34.51
N ASP A 223 -1.08 -6.45 33.49
CA ASP A 223 -0.19 -5.29 33.57
C ASP A 223 -0.75 -4.23 34.52
N ALA A 224 -2.05 -3.94 34.45
CA ALA A 224 -2.69 -3.00 35.36
C ALA A 224 -2.56 -3.47 36.82
N VAL A 225 -2.79 -4.75 37.09
CA VAL A 225 -2.63 -5.34 38.43
C VAL A 225 -1.16 -5.33 38.87
N THR A 226 -0.25 -5.73 37.99
CA THR A 226 1.20 -5.80 38.26
C THR A 226 1.77 -4.43 38.57
N ARG A 227 1.34 -3.38 37.86
CA ARG A 227 1.75 -2.00 38.16
C ARG A 227 1.27 -1.55 39.54
N ILE A 228 0.04 -1.88 39.92
CA ILE A 228 -0.47 -1.57 41.27
C ILE A 228 0.36 -2.29 42.34
N PHE A 229 0.67 -3.56 42.10
CA PHE A 229 1.51 -4.36 42.98
C PHE A 229 2.93 -3.79 43.13
N GLN A 230 3.57 -3.39 42.02
CA GLN A 230 4.89 -2.76 42.03
C GLN A 230 4.89 -1.40 42.74
N ASP A 231 3.85 -0.60 42.54
CA ASP A 231 3.70 0.69 43.21
C ASP A 231 3.55 0.52 44.74
N LEU A 232 2.86 -0.53 45.18
CA LEU A 232 2.78 -0.93 46.59
C LEU A 232 4.11 -1.44 47.16
N GLN A 233 4.83 -2.29 46.43
CA GLN A 233 6.13 -2.81 46.87
C GLN A 233 7.20 -1.71 46.97
N GLY A 234 7.14 -0.71 46.09
CA GLY A 234 8.14 0.35 46.01
C GLY A 234 7.83 1.58 46.88
N ASP A 235 6.82 1.52 47.76
CA ASP A 235 6.30 2.68 48.52
C ASP A 235 6.04 3.92 47.64
N ARG A 236 5.69 3.71 46.36
CA ARG A 236 5.48 4.79 45.38
C ARG A 236 4.12 5.46 45.50
N ILE A 237 3.19 4.81 46.22
CA ILE A 237 1.86 5.33 46.51
C ILE A 237 1.60 5.19 48.00
N SER A 238 1.17 6.28 48.63
CA SER A 238 0.67 6.23 50.00
C SER A 238 -0.68 5.52 50.05
N LEU A 239 -0.89 4.63 51.03
CA LEU A 239 -2.20 4.02 51.30
C LEU A 239 -3.30 5.04 51.61
N MET A 240 -2.93 6.28 51.97
CA MET A 240 -3.85 7.36 52.32
C MET A 240 -4.14 8.32 51.17
N ASP A 241 -3.54 8.12 49.99
CA ASP A 241 -3.72 8.97 48.81
C ASP A 241 -4.93 8.48 47.98
N GLU A 242 -6.13 8.95 48.34
CA GLU A 242 -7.39 8.54 47.71
C GLU A 242 -7.41 8.80 46.20
N ASP A 243 -6.87 9.94 45.75
CA ASP A 243 -6.83 10.30 44.33
C ASP A 243 -5.92 9.36 43.53
N ALA A 244 -4.76 9.01 44.09
CA ALA A 244 -3.88 8.02 43.48
C ALA A 244 -4.56 6.66 43.35
N TRP A 245 -5.28 6.22 44.38
CA TRP A 245 -6.01 4.94 44.38
C TRP A 245 -7.18 4.93 43.41
N ASP A 246 -7.93 6.03 43.32
CA ASP A 246 -9.01 6.18 42.36
C ASP A 246 -8.51 6.11 40.92
N GLU A 247 -7.34 6.70 40.63
CA GLU A 247 -6.74 6.60 39.29
C GLU A 247 -6.34 5.15 38.95
N ARG A 248 -5.78 4.40 39.90
CA ARG A 248 -5.43 2.98 39.69
C ARG A 248 -6.69 2.14 39.48
N ARG A 249 -7.74 2.41 40.26
CA ARG A 249 -9.06 1.78 40.08
C ARG A 249 -9.64 2.06 38.71
N ARG A 250 -9.55 3.30 38.21
CA ARG A 250 -10.01 3.68 36.87
C ARG A 250 -9.26 2.94 35.78
N LYS A 251 -7.94 2.82 35.88
CA LYS A 251 -7.11 2.08 34.90
C LYS A 251 -7.43 0.58 34.90
N LEU A 252 -7.52 -0.05 36.06
CA LEU A 252 -7.90 -1.46 36.18
C LEU A 252 -9.30 -1.70 35.60
N ARG A 253 -10.27 -0.82 35.94
CA ARG A 253 -11.61 -0.87 35.36
C ARG A 253 -11.59 -0.76 33.84
N SER A 254 -10.81 0.17 33.29
CA SER A 254 -10.68 0.34 31.85
C SER A 254 -10.17 -0.95 31.19
N ALA A 255 -9.14 -1.58 31.75
CA ALA A 255 -8.62 -2.84 31.26
C ALA A 255 -9.66 -3.97 31.33
N LEU A 256 -10.41 -4.07 32.44
CA LEU A 256 -11.49 -5.05 32.58
C LEU A 256 -12.62 -4.84 31.57
N ILE A 257 -13.01 -3.59 31.29
CA ILE A 257 -13.99 -3.27 30.24
C ILE A 257 -13.46 -3.72 28.89
N SER A 258 -12.21 -3.41 28.55
CA SER A 258 -11.62 -3.81 27.26
C SER A 258 -11.58 -5.32 27.11
N PHE A 259 -11.08 -6.05 28.11
CA PHE A 259 -11.03 -7.52 28.09
C PHE A 259 -12.42 -8.15 27.95
N THR A 260 -13.38 -7.75 28.78
CA THR A 260 -14.74 -8.32 28.73
C THR A 260 -15.50 -7.93 27.45
N THR A 261 -15.14 -6.79 26.85
CA THR A 261 -15.64 -6.39 25.53
C THR A 261 -15.00 -7.21 24.41
N ALA A 262 -13.71 -7.54 24.50
CA ALA A 262 -13.02 -8.41 23.53
C ALA A 262 -13.70 -9.79 23.43
N LEU A 263 -14.15 -10.36 24.56
CA LEU A 263 -14.95 -11.60 24.56
C LEU A 263 -16.23 -11.48 23.73
N GLN A 264 -16.96 -10.38 23.89
CA GLN A 264 -18.18 -10.12 23.12
C GLN A 264 -17.90 -9.89 21.63
N ILE A 265 -16.85 -9.13 21.33
CA ILE A 265 -16.41 -8.87 19.95
C ILE A 265 -16.05 -10.19 19.27
N HIS A 266 -15.33 -11.09 19.95
CA HIS A 266 -15.02 -12.42 19.42
C HIS A 266 -16.28 -13.19 19.04
N GLU A 267 -17.28 -13.24 19.92
CA GLU A 267 -18.56 -13.89 19.60
C GLU A 267 -19.27 -13.24 18.41
N ASP A 268 -19.51 -11.94 18.47
CA ASP A 268 -20.32 -11.23 17.49
C ASP A 268 -19.68 -11.22 16.10
N GLN A 269 -18.36 -10.99 16.04
CA GLN A 269 -17.64 -10.98 14.77
C GLN A 269 -17.49 -12.38 14.19
N THR A 270 -17.29 -13.41 15.01
CA THR A 270 -17.23 -14.80 14.53
C THR A 270 -18.59 -15.24 13.96
N ILE A 271 -19.69 -14.94 14.65
CA ILE A 271 -21.03 -15.23 14.14
C ILE A 271 -21.29 -14.45 12.84
N ARG A 272 -20.87 -13.20 12.76
CA ARG A 272 -20.98 -12.40 11.54
C ARG A 272 -20.18 -13.00 10.39
N ALA A 273 -18.93 -13.40 10.63
CA ALA A 273 -18.11 -14.08 9.63
C ALA A 273 -18.77 -15.37 9.13
N ALA A 274 -19.37 -16.16 10.02
CA ALA A 274 -20.13 -17.35 9.65
C ALA A 274 -21.36 -17.03 8.78
N ARG A 275 -22.07 -15.94 9.08
CA ARG A 275 -23.21 -15.46 8.27
C ARG A 275 -22.78 -15.00 6.90
N ASP A 276 -21.66 -14.29 6.82
CA ASP A 276 -21.14 -13.76 5.56
C ASP A 276 -20.60 -14.90 4.68
N ALA A 277 -20.01 -15.94 5.27
CA ALA A 277 -19.47 -17.10 4.56
C ALA A 277 -20.55 -18.12 4.13
N PHE A 278 -21.55 -18.40 4.97
CA PHE A 278 -22.49 -19.50 4.74
C PHE A 278 -23.94 -19.06 4.55
N GLY A 279 -24.28 -17.80 4.80
CA GLY A 279 -25.65 -17.28 4.78
C GLY A 279 -26.39 -17.43 6.12
N ARG A 280 -27.44 -16.61 6.31
CA ARG A 280 -28.24 -16.59 7.53
C ARG A 280 -29.14 -17.82 7.67
N LYS A 281 -29.29 -18.30 8.90
CA LYS A 281 -30.07 -19.48 9.35
C LYS A 281 -29.63 -20.79 8.71
N MET A 282 -28.40 -20.84 8.20
CA MET A 282 -27.84 -22.05 7.59
C MET A 282 -27.23 -22.97 8.67
N PRO A 283 -27.16 -24.30 8.44
CA PRO A 283 -26.67 -25.25 9.45
C PRO A 283 -25.30 -24.90 10.04
N LYS A 284 -24.38 -24.37 9.21
CA LYS A 284 -23.03 -23.97 9.67
C LYS A 284 -23.06 -22.74 10.59
N GLU A 285 -23.86 -21.71 10.29
CA GLU A 285 -24.07 -20.59 11.22
C GLU A 285 -24.69 -21.08 12.53
N GLN A 286 -25.69 -21.96 12.47
CA GLN A 286 -26.32 -22.52 13.66
C GLN A 286 -25.35 -23.36 14.49
N ALA A 287 -24.42 -24.07 13.86
CA ALA A 287 -23.35 -24.78 14.56
C ALA A 287 -22.40 -23.82 15.29
N VAL A 288 -21.99 -22.71 14.66
CA VAL A 288 -21.20 -21.65 15.31
C VAL A 288 -21.95 -21.04 16.50
N LEU A 289 -23.24 -20.70 16.32
CA LEU A 289 -24.10 -20.21 17.41
C LEU A 289 -24.20 -21.23 18.55
N ALA A 290 -24.35 -22.52 18.22
CA ALA A 290 -24.42 -23.58 19.21
C ALA A 290 -23.13 -23.70 20.03
N LEU A 291 -21.94 -23.48 19.43
CA LEU A 291 -20.67 -23.49 20.16
C LEU A 291 -20.58 -22.37 21.20
N PHE A 292 -20.97 -21.14 20.84
CA PHE A 292 -21.01 -20.03 21.82
C PHE A 292 -22.09 -20.25 22.89
N ASN A 293 -23.25 -20.78 22.52
CA ASN A 293 -24.30 -21.14 23.49
C ASN A 293 -23.85 -22.27 24.43
N ASP A 294 -23.09 -23.24 23.94
CA ASP A 294 -22.49 -24.31 24.74
C ASP A 294 -21.45 -23.74 25.71
N LEU A 295 -20.54 -22.86 25.25
CA LEU A 295 -19.59 -22.17 26.13
C LEU A 295 -20.32 -21.34 27.19
N LYS A 296 -21.36 -20.59 26.80
CA LYS A 296 -22.25 -19.89 27.73
C LYS A 296 -22.97 -20.85 28.68
N THR A 297 -23.22 -22.10 28.35
CA THR A 297 -23.93 -23.03 29.23
C THR A 297 -22.98 -23.78 30.17
N THR A 298 -21.74 -23.99 29.74
CA THR A 298 -20.75 -24.83 30.43
C THR A 298 -19.76 -24.00 31.26
N SER A 299 -19.26 -22.86 30.75
CA SER A 299 -18.30 -22.02 31.48
C SER A 299 -19.00 -20.98 32.37
N PHE A 300 -18.70 -21.04 33.66
CA PHE A 300 -19.13 -20.02 34.62
C PHE A 300 -18.46 -18.68 34.30
N GLU A 301 -17.16 -18.73 34.00
CA GLU A 301 -16.28 -17.60 33.76
C GLU A 301 -16.76 -16.79 32.58
N TYR A 302 -16.96 -17.42 31.42
CA TYR A 302 -17.40 -16.74 30.20
C TYR A 302 -18.72 -16.00 30.40
N ARG A 303 -19.71 -16.64 31.03
CA ARG A 303 -21.02 -16.02 31.32
C ARG A 303 -20.88 -14.80 32.20
N TRP A 304 -20.21 -14.95 33.34
CA TRP A 304 -20.19 -13.92 34.37
C TRP A 304 -19.25 -12.78 34.03
N LEU A 305 -18.16 -13.03 33.29
CA LEU A 305 -17.35 -11.97 32.68
C LEU A 305 -18.14 -11.20 31.61
N GLY A 306 -18.99 -11.88 30.83
CA GLY A 306 -19.91 -11.25 29.90
C GLY A 306 -20.95 -10.34 30.60
N GLU A 307 -21.59 -10.81 31.67
CA GLU A 307 -22.51 -9.97 32.45
C GLU A 307 -21.78 -8.83 33.19
N MET A 308 -20.54 -9.07 33.62
CA MET A 308 -19.70 -8.05 34.24
C MET A 308 -19.40 -6.91 33.27
N ARG A 309 -19.23 -7.20 31.96
CA ARG A 309 -19.16 -6.16 30.92
C ARG A 309 -20.38 -5.24 30.95
N ASP A 310 -21.57 -5.83 30.91
CA ASP A 310 -22.83 -5.06 30.88
C ASP A 310 -23.00 -4.23 32.16
N ALA A 311 -22.61 -4.79 33.31
CA ALA A 311 -22.57 -4.08 34.58
C ALA A 311 -21.58 -2.90 34.58
N LEU A 312 -20.39 -3.07 34.01
CA LEU A 312 -19.37 -2.03 33.93
C LEU A 312 -19.70 -0.93 32.90
N LEU A 313 -20.40 -1.27 31.82
CA LEU A 313 -20.79 -0.34 30.76
C LEU A 313 -22.07 0.44 31.06
N HIS A 314 -23.06 -0.21 31.68
CA HIS A 314 -24.41 0.33 31.83
C HIS A 314 -24.87 0.46 33.28
N GLY A 315 -24.13 -0.15 34.21
CA GLY A 315 -24.42 -0.11 35.64
C GLY A 315 -23.53 0.88 36.38
N ASP A 316 -22.99 0.40 37.50
CA ASP A 316 -22.21 1.15 38.47
C ASP A 316 -20.75 0.67 38.43
N ILE A 317 -19.84 1.57 38.81
CA ILE A 317 -18.40 1.35 38.95
C ILE A 317 -18.10 0.18 39.90
N ASN A 318 -19.05 -0.18 40.76
CA ASN A 318 -18.96 -1.20 41.81
C ASN A 318 -19.19 -2.66 41.34
N ALA A 319 -19.18 -2.95 40.03
CA ALA A 319 -19.30 -4.33 39.53
C ALA A 319 -18.13 -5.25 39.94
N PHE A 320 -17.01 -4.66 40.40
CA PHE A 320 -15.86 -5.37 40.93
C PHE A 320 -15.40 -4.78 42.26
N LYS A 321 -14.77 -5.62 43.07
CA LYS A 321 -14.02 -5.25 44.27
C LYS A 321 -12.54 -5.53 44.03
N TYR A 322 -11.72 -4.85 44.79
CA TYR A 322 -10.31 -5.16 44.86
C TYR A 322 -9.89 -5.16 46.33
N GLU A 323 -9.00 -6.08 46.67
CA GLU A 323 -8.47 -6.22 48.02
C GLU A 323 -6.95 -6.09 47.96
N PHE A 324 -6.43 -5.20 48.79
CA PHE A 324 -5.00 -5.01 48.99
C PHE A 324 -4.63 -5.53 50.38
N GLY A 325 -3.81 -6.58 50.42
CA GLY A 325 -3.10 -6.94 51.62
C GLY A 325 -1.72 -6.30 51.58
N ALA A 326 -1.45 -5.27 52.37
CA ALA A 326 -0.09 -4.81 52.62
C ALA A 326 0.19 -5.05 54.11
N SER A 327 1.17 -5.90 54.42
CA SER A 327 1.58 -6.15 55.79
C SER A 327 3.09 -6.03 55.91
N VAL A 328 3.55 -5.49 57.02
CA VAL A 328 4.97 -5.21 57.31
C VAL A 328 5.83 -6.49 57.26
N HIS A 329 5.21 -7.68 57.37
CA HIS A 329 5.89 -8.98 57.48
C HIS A 329 5.42 -10.01 56.45
N SER A 330 4.59 -9.63 55.46
CA SER A 330 4.11 -10.54 54.41
C SER A 330 4.16 -9.90 53.05
N GLU A 331 4.29 -10.70 51.99
CA GLU A 331 4.22 -10.21 50.62
C GLU A 331 2.90 -9.46 50.40
N PRO A 332 2.93 -8.32 49.71
CA PRO A 332 1.71 -7.63 49.36
C PRO A 332 0.85 -8.53 48.48
N THR A 333 -0.47 -8.40 48.56
CA THR A 333 -1.42 -9.13 47.70
C THR A 333 -2.35 -8.14 47.04
N VAL A 334 -2.60 -8.34 45.74
CA VAL A 334 -3.58 -7.59 44.96
C VAL A 334 -4.57 -8.61 44.40
N ASN A 335 -5.79 -8.61 44.92
CA ASN A 335 -6.86 -9.47 44.41
C ASN A 335 -7.95 -8.63 43.78
N VAL A 336 -8.51 -9.12 42.67
CA VAL A 336 -9.63 -8.49 41.96
C VAL A 336 -10.79 -9.46 41.95
N TYR A 337 -11.93 -9.07 42.50
CA TYR A 337 -13.10 -9.90 42.68
C TYR A 337 -14.31 -9.33 41.94
N MET A 338 -15.17 -10.19 41.42
CA MET A 338 -16.48 -9.77 40.91
C MET A 338 -17.44 -9.60 42.10
N ASP A 339 -18.09 -8.44 42.25
CA ASP A 339 -18.99 -8.22 43.39
C ASP A 339 -20.27 -9.05 43.24
N ARG A 340 -20.31 -10.17 43.94
CA ARG A 340 -21.42 -11.12 43.91
C ARG A 340 -22.76 -10.49 44.25
N ARG A 341 -22.81 -9.63 45.26
CA ARG A 341 -24.06 -8.99 45.71
C ARG A 341 -24.56 -8.01 44.65
N TYR A 342 -23.65 -7.20 44.12
CA TYR A 342 -23.96 -6.27 43.05
C TYR A 342 -24.46 -6.99 41.81
N MET A 343 -23.72 -8.00 41.33
CA MET A 343 -24.05 -8.76 40.12
C MET A 343 -25.40 -9.50 40.23
N LEU A 344 -25.73 -10.02 41.41
CA LEU A 344 -27.06 -10.59 41.67
C LEU A 344 -28.17 -9.53 41.69
N GLY A 345 -27.87 -8.30 42.11
CA GLY A 345 -28.79 -7.17 41.99
C GLY A 345 -29.01 -6.78 40.53
N PHE A 346 -27.92 -6.58 39.79
CA PHE A 346 -27.91 -6.15 38.38
C PHE A 346 -28.69 -7.12 37.49
N THR A 347 -28.48 -8.43 37.66
CA THR A 347 -29.11 -9.45 36.80
C THR A 347 -30.55 -9.82 37.21
N LYS A 348 -31.18 -9.08 38.13
CA LYS A 348 -32.50 -9.43 38.72
C LYS A 348 -33.63 -9.42 37.68
N GLU A 349 -33.50 -8.57 36.66
CA GLU A 349 -34.49 -8.39 35.60
C GLU A 349 -34.06 -9.02 34.27
N SER A 350 -32.95 -9.76 34.23
CA SER A 350 -32.38 -10.44 33.04
C SER A 350 -33.21 -11.64 32.57
N ARG A 351 -34.54 -11.52 32.52
CA ARG A 351 -35.49 -12.57 32.09
C ARG A 351 -35.25 -13.05 30.65
N ASN A 352 -34.55 -12.26 29.84
CA ASN A 352 -34.26 -12.55 28.44
C ASN A 352 -32.95 -13.33 28.23
N LYS A 353 -32.19 -13.62 29.30
CA LYS A 353 -30.89 -14.32 29.23
C LYS A 353 -30.95 -15.65 30.01
N PRO A 354 -31.59 -16.71 29.46
CA PRO A 354 -31.79 -17.98 30.17
C PRO A 354 -30.49 -18.71 30.52
N TRP A 355 -29.39 -18.36 29.86
CA TRP A 355 -28.06 -18.90 30.13
C TRP A 355 -27.42 -18.31 31.41
N VAL A 356 -27.90 -17.19 31.96
CA VAL A 356 -27.36 -16.63 33.21
C VAL A 356 -27.83 -17.43 34.42
N LYS A 357 -27.01 -18.40 34.85
CA LYS A 357 -27.29 -19.28 35.99
C LYS A 357 -27.07 -18.57 37.34
N ARG A 358 -28.02 -17.72 37.73
CA ARG A 358 -27.98 -16.96 39.00
C ARG A 358 -27.77 -17.83 40.25
N SER A 359 -28.31 -19.05 40.26
CA SER A 359 -28.19 -19.98 41.39
C SER A 359 -26.75 -20.36 41.71
N GLU A 360 -25.89 -20.50 40.68
CA GLU A 360 -24.47 -20.83 40.87
C GLU A 360 -23.76 -19.71 41.66
N LEU A 361 -23.97 -18.46 41.25
CA LEU A 361 -23.39 -17.30 41.95
C LEU A 361 -24.01 -17.10 43.35
N GLN A 362 -25.27 -17.45 43.56
CA GLN A 362 -25.92 -17.38 44.89
C GLN A 362 -25.31 -18.38 45.88
N GLN A 363 -24.95 -19.58 45.40
CA GLN A 363 -24.42 -20.67 46.22
C GLN A 363 -22.95 -20.46 46.64
N MET A 364 -22.22 -19.57 45.96
CA MET A 364 -20.84 -19.24 46.32
C MET A 364 -20.78 -18.51 47.67
N THR A 365 -19.83 -18.92 48.52
CA THR A 365 -19.59 -18.34 49.84
C THR A 365 -18.72 -17.09 49.81
N SER A 366 -17.94 -16.91 48.73
CA SER A 366 -17.03 -15.78 48.51
C SER A 366 -17.26 -15.15 47.14
N ASP A 367 -16.73 -13.94 46.96
CA ASP A 367 -16.73 -13.26 45.66
C ASP A 367 -15.74 -13.95 44.70
N PRO A 368 -16.11 -14.22 43.44
CA PRO A 368 -15.22 -14.89 42.48
C PRO A 368 -14.01 -14.02 42.11
N SER A 369 -12.82 -14.62 42.05
CA SER A 369 -11.59 -13.97 41.59
C SER A 369 -11.62 -13.77 40.07
N VAL A 370 -11.57 -12.52 39.62
CA VAL A 370 -11.61 -12.18 38.19
C VAL A 370 -10.36 -12.69 37.48
N LEU A 371 -9.20 -12.64 38.12
CA LEU A 371 -7.94 -13.14 37.53
C LEU A 371 -7.99 -14.66 37.34
N ASP A 372 -8.54 -15.39 38.30
CA ASP A 372 -8.71 -16.86 38.16
C ASP A 372 -9.75 -17.21 37.10
N MET A 373 -10.81 -16.40 36.98
CA MET A 373 -11.79 -16.56 35.91
C MET A 373 -11.16 -16.35 34.53
N ILE A 374 -10.36 -15.30 34.34
CA ILE A 374 -9.63 -15.04 33.08
C ILE A 374 -8.70 -16.20 32.75
N LYS A 375 -7.87 -16.63 33.72
CA LYS A 375 -6.92 -17.73 33.56
C LYS A 375 -7.61 -19.05 33.21
N SER A 376 -8.73 -19.34 33.84
CA SER A 376 -9.50 -20.57 33.60
C SER A 376 -10.23 -20.54 32.25
N LEU A 377 -10.58 -19.36 31.76
CA LEU A 377 -11.28 -19.18 30.49
C LEU A 377 -10.35 -19.34 29.27
N GLN A 378 -9.08 -18.93 29.35
CA GLN A 378 -8.14 -19.01 28.23
C GLN A 378 -8.06 -20.38 27.53
N PRO A 379 -7.89 -21.53 28.22
CA PRO A 379 -7.86 -22.83 27.55
C PRO A 379 -9.20 -23.21 26.90
N GLU A 380 -10.33 -22.78 27.46
CA GLU A 380 -11.65 -23.03 26.87
C GLU A 380 -11.88 -22.20 25.60
N LEU A 381 -11.37 -20.98 25.55
CA LEU A 381 -11.36 -20.16 24.32
C LEU A 381 -10.50 -20.78 23.21
N GLY A 382 -9.36 -21.38 23.57
CA GLY A 382 -8.53 -22.15 22.62
C GLY A 382 -9.30 -23.32 22.01
N LYS A 383 -9.92 -24.16 22.85
CA LYS A 383 -10.75 -25.29 22.39
C LYS A 383 -11.96 -24.83 21.57
N LEU A 384 -12.58 -23.70 21.93
CA LEU A 384 -13.66 -23.11 21.17
C LEU A 384 -13.14 -22.69 19.78
N GLN A 385 -12.00 -22.01 19.72
CA GLN A 385 -11.40 -21.55 18.47
C GLN A 385 -11.09 -22.74 17.55
N ASP A 386 -10.54 -23.84 18.05
CA ASP A 386 -10.27 -25.03 17.25
C ASP A 386 -11.55 -25.59 16.60
N LYS A 387 -12.67 -25.61 17.34
CA LYS A 387 -13.97 -26.04 16.81
C LYS A 387 -14.54 -25.04 15.79
N LEU A 388 -14.36 -23.74 16.02
CA LEU A 388 -14.79 -22.68 15.11
C LEU A 388 -14.00 -22.76 13.79
N ASP A 389 -12.68 -22.91 13.87
CA ASP A 389 -11.79 -23.05 12.71
C ASP A 389 -12.21 -24.25 11.85
N ALA A 390 -12.53 -25.39 12.46
CA ALA A 390 -13.01 -26.58 11.75
C ALA A 390 -14.33 -26.36 10.97
N ILE A 391 -15.20 -25.47 11.44
CA ILE A 391 -16.47 -25.14 10.77
C ILE A 391 -16.28 -24.08 9.69
N LEU A 392 -15.54 -23.02 10.01
CA LEU A 392 -15.32 -21.85 9.16
C LEU A 392 -14.38 -22.16 8.00
N TYR A 393 -13.38 -23.02 8.23
CA TYR A 393 -12.34 -23.37 7.27
C TYR A 393 -12.24 -24.88 7.12
N PRO A 394 -13.25 -25.57 6.56
CA PRO A 394 -13.24 -27.03 6.45
C PRO A 394 -12.16 -27.58 5.50
N ASN A 395 -11.65 -26.73 4.60
CA ASN A 395 -10.72 -27.12 3.53
C ASN A 395 -9.28 -26.68 3.81
N VAL A 396 -8.88 -26.50 5.09
CA VAL A 396 -7.52 -26.04 5.44
C VAL A 396 -6.44 -26.89 4.77
N THR A 397 -6.61 -28.21 4.73
CA THR A 397 -5.63 -29.13 4.15
C THR A 397 -5.44 -28.88 2.65
N ASP A 398 -6.53 -28.67 1.92
CA ASP A 398 -6.49 -28.39 0.47
C ASP A 398 -5.90 -27.00 0.21
N ASP A 399 -6.28 -26.01 1.02
CA ASP A 399 -5.74 -24.65 0.92
C ASP A 399 -4.23 -24.62 1.24
N VAL A 400 -3.78 -25.39 2.24
CA VAL A 400 -2.35 -25.56 2.58
C VAL A 400 -1.60 -26.23 1.43
N ALA A 401 -2.16 -27.30 0.84
CA ALA A 401 -1.55 -27.96 -0.31
C ALA A 401 -1.43 -27.00 -1.51
N THR A 402 -2.46 -26.20 -1.76
CA THR A 402 -2.49 -25.18 -2.81
C THR A 402 -1.43 -24.09 -2.59
N VAL A 403 -1.30 -23.59 -1.36
CA VAL A 403 -0.28 -22.57 -1.04
C VAL A 403 1.13 -23.16 -1.06
N ARG A 404 1.32 -24.44 -0.69
CA ARG A 404 2.61 -25.13 -0.87
C ARG A 404 2.98 -25.26 -2.34
N GLU A 405 2.03 -25.59 -3.20
CA GLU A 405 2.26 -25.62 -4.66
C GLU A 405 2.69 -24.23 -5.15
N LEU A 406 2.00 -23.17 -4.71
CA LEU A 406 2.36 -21.78 -5.03
C LEU A 406 3.79 -21.44 -4.56
N ILE A 407 4.18 -21.82 -3.35
CA ILE A 407 5.56 -21.62 -2.85
C ILE A 407 6.56 -22.35 -3.77
N GLY A 408 6.22 -23.55 -4.22
CA GLY A 408 7.02 -24.31 -5.18
C GLY A 408 7.26 -23.59 -6.51
N ARG A 409 6.33 -22.71 -6.93
CA ARG A 409 6.49 -21.88 -8.15
C ARG A 409 7.63 -20.85 -8.06
N PHE A 410 8.17 -20.60 -6.86
CA PHE A 410 9.34 -19.74 -6.66
C PHE A 410 10.68 -20.50 -6.71
N GLU A 411 10.65 -21.81 -6.96
CA GLU A 411 11.85 -22.65 -7.20
C GLU A 411 12.91 -22.58 -6.08
N GLY A 412 12.47 -22.35 -4.84
CA GLY A 412 13.37 -22.21 -3.68
C GLY A 412 14.11 -20.87 -3.58
N ARG A 413 13.82 -19.91 -4.46
CA ARG A 413 14.36 -18.54 -4.36
C ARG A 413 13.66 -17.79 -3.24
N HIS A 414 14.42 -17.15 -2.35
CA HIS A 414 13.87 -16.41 -1.21
C HIS A 414 13.75 -14.90 -1.48
N GLY A 415 12.71 -14.29 -0.93
CA GLY A 415 12.45 -12.86 -1.05
C GLY A 415 11.04 -12.49 -0.63
N MET A 416 10.55 -11.36 -1.14
CA MET A 416 9.14 -11.00 -1.07
C MET A 416 8.37 -11.76 -2.16
N TYR A 417 7.41 -12.59 -1.77
CA TYR A 417 6.55 -13.27 -2.74
C TYR A 417 5.26 -12.48 -2.96
N ALA A 418 4.85 -12.34 -4.22
CA ALA A 418 3.61 -11.67 -4.60
C ALA A 418 2.96 -12.37 -5.80
N LEU A 419 1.67 -12.10 -6.00
CA LEU A 419 0.93 -12.45 -7.21
C LEU A 419 0.69 -11.18 -8.04
N GLN A 420 1.00 -11.24 -9.33
CA GLN A 420 0.62 -10.21 -10.31
C GLN A 420 -0.88 -10.29 -10.58
N ASN A 421 -1.56 -9.13 -10.60
CA ASN A 421 -3.01 -9.01 -10.77
C ASN A 421 -3.38 -7.96 -11.84
N GLY A 422 -2.63 -7.94 -12.94
CA GLY A 422 -2.79 -6.96 -14.01
C GLY A 422 -1.51 -6.77 -14.84
N PRO A 423 -1.60 -6.08 -16.00
CA PRO A 423 -0.45 -5.79 -16.84
C PRO A 423 0.60 -4.93 -16.11
N GLY A 424 1.86 -5.07 -16.54
CA GLY A 424 2.99 -4.27 -16.09
C GLY A 424 4.32 -4.89 -16.52
N PHE A 425 5.42 -4.48 -15.87
CA PHE A 425 6.79 -4.80 -16.29
C PHE A 425 7.17 -4.24 -17.67
N THR A 426 6.52 -3.14 -18.05
CA THR A 426 6.80 -2.41 -19.29
C THR A 426 7.36 -1.04 -18.94
N ARG A 427 7.85 -0.31 -19.96
CA ARG A 427 8.39 1.04 -19.74
C ARG A 427 7.33 2.08 -19.40
N ARG A 428 6.10 1.92 -19.93
CA ARG A 428 4.96 2.80 -19.58
C ARG A 428 4.27 2.35 -18.29
N THR A 429 4.20 1.05 -18.06
CA THR A 429 3.59 0.43 -16.88
C THR A 429 4.63 -0.35 -16.07
N GLY A 430 5.46 0.38 -15.31
CA GLY A 430 6.61 -0.18 -14.59
C GLY A 430 6.27 -1.33 -13.64
N ILE A 431 5.60 -1.05 -12.52
CA ILE A 431 5.23 -2.07 -11.52
C ILE A 431 3.76 -2.45 -11.70
N PRO A 432 3.43 -3.72 -11.98
CA PRO A 432 2.04 -4.14 -12.08
C PRO A 432 1.33 -4.07 -10.72
N PRO A 433 -0.01 -4.11 -10.68
CA PRO A 433 -0.74 -4.36 -9.44
C PRO A 433 -0.32 -5.71 -8.83
N LEU A 434 0.06 -5.69 -7.54
CA LEU A 434 0.56 -6.88 -6.82
C LEU A 434 -0.31 -7.20 -5.61
N HIS A 435 -0.56 -8.49 -5.39
CA HIS A 435 -1.07 -9.03 -4.14
C HIS A 435 0.07 -9.70 -3.36
N ARG A 436 0.53 -9.07 -2.27
CA ARG A 436 1.65 -9.60 -1.47
C ARG A 436 1.23 -10.82 -0.66
N LEU A 437 2.04 -11.87 -0.72
CA LEU A 437 1.80 -13.07 0.08
C LEU A 437 2.38 -12.88 1.48
N ALA A 438 1.52 -12.88 2.49
CA ALA A 438 1.92 -12.67 3.88
C ALA A 438 2.85 -13.80 4.38
N PRO A 439 4.07 -13.50 4.90
CA PRO A 439 5.05 -14.52 5.30
C PRO A 439 4.50 -15.55 6.30
N ARG A 440 3.69 -15.12 7.26
CA ARG A 440 3.05 -16.03 8.24
C ARG A 440 2.18 -17.12 7.61
N VAL A 441 1.52 -16.81 6.50
CA VAL A 441 0.67 -17.78 5.77
C VAL A 441 1.56 -18.79 5.07
N LEU A 442 2.66 -18.33 4.47
CA LEU A 442 3.65 -19.18 3.83
C LEU A 442 4.31 -20.13 4.84
N THR A 443 4.78 -19.61 5.98
CA THR A 443 5.35 -20.42 7.06
C THR A 443 4.35 -21.41 7.63
N PHE A 444 3.08 -21.02 7.80
CA PHE A 444 2.05 -21.95 8.22
C PHE A 444 1.85 -23.07 7.20
N ALA A 445 1.72 -22.74 5.91
CA ALA A 445 1.59 -23.73 4.86
C ALA A 445 2.79 -24.68 4.82
N GLU A 446 4.02 -24.21 5.01
CA GLU A 446 5.22 -25.05 5.07
C GLU A 446 5.22 -26.00 6.27
N THR A 447 4.90 -25.49 7.46
CA THR A 447 5.03 -26.23 8.74
C THR A 447 3.81 -27.07 9.13
N HIS A 448 2.63 -26.82 8.53
CA HIS A 448 1.39 -27.53 8.86
C HIS A 448 1.49 -29.02 8.49
N GLN A 449 1.63 -29.89 9.49
CA GLN A 449 1.63 -31.32 9.28
C GLN A 449 0.21 -31.76 8.91
N GLN A 450 0.06 -32.49 7.80
CA GLN A 450 -1.18 -33.18 7.49
C GLN A 450 -1.48 -34.13 8.66
N ALA A 451 -2.60 -33.94 9.33
CA ALA A 451 -3.10 -34.97 10.21
C ALA A 451 -3.45 -36.17 9.32
N ASP A 452 -2.65 -37.23 9.39
CA ASP A 452 -2.97 -38.51 8.76
C ASP A 452 -4.37 -38.93 9.21
N SER A 453 -5.18 -39.31 8.22
CA SER A 453 -6.60 -39.64 8.35
C SER A 453 -6.86 -40.87 9.22
#